data_AF-A0A914X9H9-F1
#
_entry.id   AF-A0A914X9H9-F1
#
_cell.length_a   1.000
_cell.length_b   1.000
_cell.length_c   1.000
_cell.angle_alpha   90.00
_cell.angle_beta   90.00
_cell.angle_gamma   90.00
#
_symmetry.space_group_name_H-M   'P 1'
#
loop_
_entity.id
_entity.type
_entity.pdbx_description
1 polymer ?
#
loop_
_entity_poly.entity_id
_entity_poly.type
_entity_poly.pdbx_seq_one_letter_code
_entity_poly.pdbx_strand_id
1 'polypeptide(L)'
;MKVLIVLAALCAFVFAKPQDKSLAQDVECDICHYLCPSLEDWVDQEGELADDFLKKECAKIPLIGKYCDEWLEKNVDPIIKLLAADECYSACFACDEVLKCGTDKCKPTCRKNCPAC
;
A
#
# COMPACT_ATOMS: atom_id res chain seq x y z
N MET A 1 -20.04 50.54 -11.80
CA MET A 1 -19.31 49.61 -10.90
C MET A 1 -19.97 48.23 -10.95
N LYS A 2 -19.69 47.40 -11.98
CA LYS A 2 -20.26 46.04 -12.10
C LYS A 2 -19.61 45.18 -13.21
N VAL A 3 -18.35 45.45 -13.57
CA VAL A 3 -17.64 44.76 -14.70
C VAL A 3 -16.22 44.32 -14.29
N LEU A 4 -16.02 43.95 -13.02
CA LEU A 4 -14.69 43.55 -12.51
C LEU A 4 -14.68 42.18 -11.82
N ILE A 5 -15.66 41.30 -12.08
CA ILE A 5 -15.76 39.97 -11.43
C ILE A 5 -15.84 38.83 -12.46
N VAL A 6 -15.09 38.94 -13.57
CA VAL A 6 -15.00 37.84 -14.57
C VAL A 6 -13.56 37.31 -14.71
N LEU A 7 -12.56 37.96 -14.12
CA LEU A 7 -11.14 37.58 -14.26
C LEU A 7 -10.61 36.63 -13.17
N ALA A 8 -11.38 36.31 -12.12
CA ALA A 8 -10.90 35.48 -11.02
C ALA A 8 -11.23 33.98 -11.13
N ALA A 9 -12.04 33.56 -12.10
CA ALA A 9 -12.52 32.19 -12.18
C ALA A 9 -11.65 31.24 -13.04
N LEU A 10 -10.64 31.75 -13.77
CA LEU A 10 -9.81 30.95 -14.67
C LEU A 10 -8.46 30.49 -14.09
N CYS A 11 -8.07 30.96 -12.90
CA CYS A 11 -6.81 30.54 -12.27
C CYS A 11 -6.95 29.30 -11.34
N ALA A 12 -8.16 28.76 -11.19
CA ALA A 12 -8.39 27.58 -10.35
C ALA A 12 -8.20 26.24 -11.10
N PHE A 13 -7.83 26.26 -12.39
CA PHE A 13 -7.09 25.15 -12.99
C PHE A 13 -5.63 25.19 -12.49
N VAL A 14 -5.47 25.20 -11.17
CA VAL A 14 -4.25 24.73 -10.54
C VAL A 14 -4.22 23.27 -10.91
N PHE A 15 -3.43 22.97 -11.94
CA PHE A 15 -2.87 21.66 -12.17
C PHE A 15 -2.54 21.07 -10.80
N ALA A 16 -3.38 20.17 -10.31
CA ALA A 16 -2.97 19.24 -9.29
C ALA A 16 -1.83 18.49 -9.95
N LYS A 17 -0.59 18.94 -9.70
CA LYS A 17 0.58 18.19 -10.10
C LYS A 17 0.33 16.78 -9.59
N PRO A 18 0.46 15.74 -10.44
CA PRO A 18 0.53 14.39 -9.90
C PRO A 18 1.59 14.44 -8.80
N GLN A 19 1.26 13.94 -7.60
CA GLN A 19 2.25 13.85 -6.54
C GLN A 19 3.43 13.09 -7.13
N ASP A 20 4.56 13.78 -7.34
CA ASP A 20 5.82 13.15 -7.69
C ASP A 20 6.14 12.24 -6.50
N LYS A 21 5.81 10.95 -6.65
CA LYS A 21 6.13 9.96 -5.64
C LYS A 21 7.63 9.98 -5.46
N SER A 22 8.06 10.00 -4.20
CA SER A 22 9.49 9.93 -3.93
C SER A 22 9.99 8.54 -4.31
N LEU A 23 11.24 8.45 -4.78
CA LEU A 23 11.90 7.16 -5.05
C LEU A 23 11.81 6.20 -3.85
N ALA A 24 11.85 6.74 -2.63
CA ALA A 24 11.68 5.96 -1.41
C ALA A 24 10.28 5.32 -1.33
N GLN A 25 9.24 6.08 -1.66
CA GLN A 25 7.86 5.58 -1.66
C GLN A 25 7.65 4.48 -2.72
N ASP A 26 8.25 4.64 -3.91
CA ASP A 26 8.17 3.60 -4.94
C ASP A 26 8.84 2.29 -4.49
N VAL A 27 9.98 2.38 -3.77
CA VAL A 27 10.64 1.21 -3.18
C VAL A 27 9.80 0.59 -2.06
N GLU A 28 9.20 1.38 -1.17
CA GLU A 28 8.29 0.88 -0.14
C GLU A 28 7.09 0.16 -0.75
N CYS A 29 6.54 0.70 -1.85
CA CYS A 29 5.45 0.08 -2.60
C CYS A 29 5.86 -1.25 -3.24
N ASP A 30 7.03 -1.30 -3.89
CA ASP A 30 7.54 -2.51 -4.52
C ASP A 30 7.80 -3.62 -3.49
N ILE A 31 8.31 -3.27 -2.31
CA ILE A 31 8.46 -4.20 -1.19
C ILE A 31 7.09 -4.73 -0.75
N CYS A 32 6.12 -3.83 -0.54
CA CYS A 32 4.79 -4.22 -0.08
C CYS A 32 4.09 -5.15 -1.08
N HIS A 33 4.12 -4.79 -2.37
CA HIS A 33 3.52 -5.57 -3.45
C HIS A 33 4.19 -6.94 -3.61
N TYR A 34 5.51 -7.01 -3.43
CA TYR A 34 6.22 -8.29 -3.39
C TYR A 34 5.75 -9.18 -2.24
N LEU A 35 5.50 -8.58 -1.06
CA LEU A 35 5.06 -9.30 0.14
C LEU A 35 3.56 -9.57 0.20
N CYS A 36 2.75 -9.03 -0.72
CA CYS A 36 1.30 -9.21 -0.71
C CYS A 36 0.85 -10.67 -0.63
N PRO A 37 1.34 -11.61 -1.47
CA PRO A 37 0.93 -13.02 -1.37
C PRO A 37 1.24 -13.61 0.00
N SER A 38 2.39 -13.26 0.57
CA SER A 38 2.82 -13.69 1.90
C SER A 38 1.91 -13.12 3.00
N LEU A 39 1.52 -11.85 2.88
CA LEU A 39 0.58 -11.21 3.81
C LEU A 39 -0.84 -11.81 3.70
N GLU A 40 -1.27 -12.22 2.51
CA GLU A 40 -2.53 -12.94 2.32
C GLU A 40 -2.50 -14.32 2.98
N ASP A 41 -1.45 -15.10 2.68
CA ASP A 41 -1.26 -16.43 3.28
C ASP A 41 -1.14 -16.34 4.80
N TRP A 42 -0.56 -15.27 5.35
CA TRP A 42 -0.49 -15.03 6.78
C TRP A 42 -1.86 -14.81 7.43
N VAL A 43 -2.73 -13.99 6.83
CA VAL A 43 -4.08 -13.79 7.39
C VAL A 43 -4.89 -15.08 7.34
N ASP A 44 -4.76 -15.86 6.28
CA ASP A 44 -5.43 -17.16 6.15
C ASP A 44 -4.95 -18.19 7.21
N GLN A 45 -3.81 -17.96 7.89
CA GLN A 45 -3.21 -18.86 8.88
C GLN A 45 -3.38 -18.41 10.34
N GLU A 46 -4.21 -17.39 10.63
CA GLU A 46 -4.49 -16.91 12.00
C GLU A 46 -3.25 -16.57 12.86
N GLY A 47 -2.26 -15.90 12.27
CA GLY A 47 -1.53 -14.88 13.03
C GLY A 47 -0.27 -15.28 13.81
N GLU A 48 0.16 -16.54 13.84
CA GLU A 48 1.43 -16.85 14.51
C GLU A 48 2.65 -16.57 13.60
N LEU A 49 3.33 -15.47 13.93
CA LEU A 49 4.62 -14.98 13.42
C LEU A 49 4.60 -14.36 12.01
N ALA A 50 3.85 -13.27 11.84
CA ALA A 50 4.03 -12.36 10.68
C ALA A 50 5.50 -11.96 10.53
N ASP A 51 6.17 -11.64 11.64
CA ASP A 51 7.54 -11.15 11.63
C ASP A 51 8.55 -12.18 11.11
N ASP A 52 8.57 -13.41 11.63
CA ASP A 52 9.57 -14.39 11.21
C ASP A 52 9.30 -14.89 9.78
N PHE A 53 8.03 -14.94 9.39
CA PHE A 53 7.65 -15.30 8.03
C PHE A 53 8.04 -14.19 7.03
N LEU A 54 7.67 -12.95 7.31
CA LEU A 54 7.99 -11.82 6.45
C LEU A 54 9.50 -11.52 6.43
N LYS A 55 10.22 -11.71 7.54
CA LYS A 55 11.70 -11.65 7.57
C LYS A 55 12.34 -12.68 6.65
N LYS A 56 11.80 -13.92 6.61
CA LYS A 56 12.28 -14.94 5.67
C LYS A 56 12.03 -14.53 4.21
N GLU A 57 10.90 -13.88 3.93
CA GLU A 57 10.63 -13.35 2.59
C GLU A 57 11.55 -12.18 2.23
N CYS A 58 11.79 -11.26 3.17
CA CYS A 58 12.75 -10.16 3.01
C CYS A 58 14.18 -10.68 2.75
N ALA A 59 14.60 -11.76 3.41
CA ALA A 59 15.91 -12.38 3.21
C ALA A 59 16.10 -12.94 1.79
N LYS A 60 15.02 -13.20 1.04
CA LYS A 60 15.09 -13.64 -0.36
C LYS A 60 15.36 -12.50 -1.34
N ILE A 61 15.42 -11.25 -0.88
CA ILE A 61 15.67 -10.09 -1.73
C ILE A 61 17.10 -9.55 -1.51
N PRO A 62 18.12 -10.11 -2.19
CA PRO A 62 19.54 -9.93 -1.87
C PRO A 62 20.08 -8.50 -2.05
N LEU A 63 19.30 -7.56 -2.61
CA LEU A 63 19.71 -6.16 -2.79
C LEU A 63 19.02 -5.18 -1.83
N ILE A 64 17.88 -5.56 -1.26
CA ILE A 64 17.08 -4.66 -0.42
C ILE A 64 16.73 -5.27 0.93
N GLY A 65 17.34 -6.39 1.33
CA GLY A 65 17.04 -7.06 2.61
C GLY A 65 17.01 -6.11 3.81
N LYS A 66 18.02 -5.23 3.96
CA LYS A 66 18.05 -4.22 5.04
C LYS A 66 16.89 -3.20 4.93
N TYR A 67 16.56 -2.77 3.72
CA TYR A 67 15.42 -1.88 3.49
C TYR A 67 14.09 -2.58 3.75
N CYS A 68 14.00 -3.87 3.46
CA CYS A 68 12.84 -4.70 3.74
C CYS A 68 12.66 -4.86 5.25
N ASP A 69 13.72 -5.12 6.01
CA ASP A 69 13.65 -5.19 7.48
C ASP A 69 13.16 -3.86 8.10
N GLU A 70 13.74 -2.72 7.68
CA GLU A 70 13.29 -1.39 8.10
C GLU A 70 11.83 -1.12 7.69
N TRP A 71 11.44 -1.61 6.52
CA TRP A 71 10.06 -1.51 6.03
C TRP A 71 9.11 -2.34 6.89
N LEU A 72 9.49 -3.54 7.33
CA LEU A 72 8.68 -4.39 8.19
C LEU A 72 8.34 -3.69 9.50
N GLU A 73 9.36 -3.13 10.16
CA GLU A 73 9.21 -2.43 11.45
C GLU A 73 8.25 -1.23 11.36
N LYS A 74 8.20 -0.57 10.20
CA LYS A 74 7.43 0.65 10.00
C LYS A 74 6.01 0.39 9.49
N ASN A 75 5.84 -0.58 8.60
CA ASN A 75 4.64 -0.67 7.74
C ASN A 75 3.81 -1.93 7.95
N VAL A 76 4.34 -3.00 8.55
CA VAL A 76 3.59 -4.26 8.71
C VAL A 76 2.39 -4.08 9.64
N ASP A 77 2.58 -3.47 10.80
CA ASP A 77 1.50 -3.21 11.76
C ASP A 77 0.30 -2.46 11.18
N PRO A 78 0.46 -1.31 10.49
CA PRO A 78 -0.67 -0.60 9.90
C PRO A 78 -1.36 -1.40 8.77
N ILE A 79 -0.61 -2.19 8.01
CA ILE A 79 -1.17 -3.07 6.97
C ILE A 79 -2.00 -4.18 7.60
N ILE A 80 -1.47 -4.85 8.64
CA ILE A 80 -2.18 -5.89 9.39
C ILE A 80 -3.45 -5.32 10.01
N LYS A 81 -3.39 -4.13 10.61
CA LYS A 81 -4.58 -3.47 11.19
C LYS A 81 -5.66 -3.24 10.15
N LEU A 82 -5.27 -2.84 8.94
CA LEU A 82 -6.22 -2.65 7.84
C LEU A 82 -6.81 -4.00 7.41
N LEU A 83 -5.96 -5.01 7.17
CA LEU A 83 -6.38 -6.37 6.83
C LEU A 83 -7.30 -7.03 7.87
N ALA A 84 -7.15 -6.69 9.15
CA ALA A 84 -7.98 -7.19 10.24
C ALA A 84 -9.29 -6.39 10.41
N ALA A 85 -9.40 -5.20 9.82
CA ALA A 85 -10.58 -4.37 9.91
C ALA A 85 -11.71 -4.84 8.98
N ASP A 86 -11.36 -5.50 7.87
CA ASP A 86 -12.32 -6.06 6.92
C ASP A 86 -11.71 -7.30 6.26
N GLU A 87 -12.40 -8.43 6.40
CA GLU A 87 -12.05 -9.72 5.79
C GLU A 87 -12.05 -9.69 4.25
N CYS A 88 -12.63 -8.65 3.65
CA CYS A 88 -12.62 -8.38 2.21
C CYS A 88 -11.44 -7.52 1.75
N TYR A 89 -10.64 -6.95 2.64
CA TYR A 89 -9.43 -6.25 2.25
C TYR A 89 -8.34 -7.25 1.87
N SER A 90 -7.81 -7.08 0.65
CA SER A 90 -6.59 -7.76 0.22
C SER A 90 -5.36 -7.06 0.77
N ALA A 91 -4.26 -7.82 0.91
CA ALA A 91 -2.96 -7.29 1.29
C ALA A 91 -2.48 -6.23 0.28
N CYS A 92 -2.79 -6.43 -1.00
CA CYS A 92 -2.53 -5.49 -2.08
C CYS A 92 -3.27 -4.16 -1.87
N PHE A 93 -4.57 -4.21 -1.55
CA PHE A 93 -5.33 -3.02 -1.20
C PHE A 93 -4.76 -2.32 0.04
N ALA A 94 -4.42 -3.10 1.07
CA ALA A 94 -3.85 -2.54 2.29
C ALA A 94 -2.50 -1.87 2.06
N CYS A 95 -1.65 -2.44 1.21
CA CYS A 95 -0.40 -1.84 0.73
C CYS A 95 -0.65 -0.48 0.06
N ASP A 96 -1.58 -0.44 -0.89
CA ASP A 96 -1.91 0.79 -1.63
C ASP A 96 -2.45 1.87 -0.70
N GLU A 97 -3.31 1.50 0.25
CA GLU A 97 -3.89 2.47 1.19
C GLU A 97 -2.91 2.97 2.24
N VAL A 98 -2.06 2.10 2.80
CA VAL A 98 -1.11 2.50 3.85
C VAL A 98 0.04 3.34 3.26
N LEU A 99 0.60 2.90 2.13
CA LEU A 99 1.78 3.54 1.54
C LEU A 99 1.44 4.56 0.44
N LYS A 100 0.15 4.70 0.11
CA LYS A 100 -0.31 5.55 -1.01
C LYS A 100 0.34 5.15 -2.33
N CYS A 101 0.47 3.83 -2.54
CA CYS A 101 0.92 3.29 -3.82
C CYS A 101 -0.14 3.57 -4.89
N GLY A 102 0.30 3.74 -6.13
CA GLY A 102 -0.61 3.99 -7.23
C GLY A 102 -1.44 2.75 -7.48
N THR A 103 -2.70 2.94 -7.87
CA THR A 103 -3.71 1.88 -7.97
C THR A 103 -3.54 0.94 -9.17
N ASP A 104 -2.38 0.95 -9.82
CA ASP A 104 -2.12 0.31 -11.11
C ASP A 104 -1.26 -0.96 -11.01
N LYS A 105 -0.60 -1.22 -9.87
CA LYS A 105 0.21 -2.44 -9.68
C LYS A 105 -0.58 -3.61 -9.09
N CYS A 106 -1.64 -3.33 -8.33
CA CYS A 106 -2.51 -4.35 -7.76
C CYS A 106 -3.84 -4.40 -8.51
N LYS A 107 -4.21 -5.57 -9.03
CA LYS A 107 -5.62 -5.80 -9.34
C LYS A 107 -6.37 -5.90 -8.02
N PRO A 108 -7.55 -5.27 -7.87
CA PRO A 108 -8.42 -5.55 -6.75
C PRO A 108 -8.82 -7.03 -6.84
N THR A 109 -8.13 -7.86 -6.07
CA THR A 109 -8.45 -9.27 -5.91
C THR A 109 -9.21 -9.40 -4.62
N CYS A 110 -10.39 -10.01 -4.73
CA CYS A 110 -11.21 -10.38 -3.60
C CYS A 110 -10.49 -11.49 -2.81
N ARG A 111 -10.34 -11.35 -1.49
CA ARG A 111 -9.73 -12.40 -0.65
C ARG A 111 -10.62 -13.64 -0.67
N LYS A 112 -10.01 -14.84 -0.69
CA LYS A 112 -10.73 -16.13 -0.83
C LYS A 112 -11.83 -16.36 0.21
N ASN A 113 -11.66 -15.78 1.40
CA ASN A 113 -12.56 -15.98 2.55
C ASN A 113 -13.58 -14.85 2.73
N CYS A 114 -13.57 -13.83 1.88
CA CYS A 114 -14.56 -12.76 1.99
C CYS A 114 -15.92 -13.24 1.43
N PRO A 115 -17.01 -13.17 2.22
CA PRO A 115 -18.33 -13.66 1.82
C PRO A 115 -19.02 -12.77 0.75
N ALA A 116 -18.48 -11.59 0.47
CA ALA A 116 -18.91 -10.69 -0.60
C ALA A 116 -18.13 -10.90 -1.91
N CYS A 117 -17.18 -11.85 -1.90
CA CYS A 117 -16.54 -12.45 -3.06
C CYS A 117 -17.27 -13.76 -3.41
#